data_AF-A0A1F8QP30-F1
#
_entry.id   AF-A0A1F8QP30-F1
#
_cell.length_a   1.000
_cell.length_b   1.000
_cell.length_c   1.000
_cell.angle_alpha   90.00
_cell.angle_beta   90.00
_cell.angle_gamma   90.00
#
_symmetry.space_group_name_H-M   'P 1'
#
loop_
_entity.id
_entity.type
_entity.pdbx_description
1 polymer ?
#
loop_
_entity_poly.entity_id
_entity_poly.type
_entity_poly.pdbx_seq_one_letter_code
_entity_poly.pdbx_strand_id
1 'polypeptide(L)'
;MKWLATAVAIGVGLIVLLDFFFIHPLLDPIGAAFREWTIILTAFALILGLFNLLLVHLLRIIRRNESGAGYSAVVLVTFAIVTLVGIWFGLPSAPMTWIFDNLYVPLQGAFFALVAFFLATAAYRALRARNLETMWMLIAALVVFLGQIPLVSALSDAKEWVLSV
;
A
#
# COMPACT_ATOMS: atom_id res chain seq x y z
N MET A 1 -1.86 -2.95 29.92
CA MET A 1 -0.88 -2.21 29.08
C MET A 1 -0.78 -2.70 27.64
N LYS A 2 -0.83 -4.01 27.34
CA LYS A 2 -0.65 -4.55 25.96
C LYS A 2 -1.59 -3.96 24.89
N TRP A 3 -2.81 -3.55 25.25
CA TRP A 3 -3.82 -3.03 24.32
C TRP A 3 -3.88 -1.50 24.24
N LEU A 4 -3.11 -0.80 25.09
CA LEU A 4 -3.25 0.65 25.24
C LEU A 4 -2.83 1.38 23.96
N ALA A 5 -1.71 0.98 23.35
CA ALA A 5 -1.27 1.55 22.08
C ALA A 5 -2.29 1.30 20.95
N THR A 6 -2.85 0.09 20.88
CA THR A 6 -3.86 -0.26 19.87
C THR A 6 -5.15 0.54 20.04
N ALA A 7 -5.64 0.67 21.27
CA ALA A 7 -6.83 1.46 21.58
C ALA A 7 -6.64 2.94 21.23
N VAL A 8 -5.46 3.49 21.53
CA VAL A 8 -5.11 4.87 21.15
C VAL A 8 -5.06 5.02 19.62
N ALA A 9 -4.41 4.10 18.91
CA ALA A 9 -4.34 4.15 17.44
C ALA A 9 -5.71 4.09 16.77
N ILE A 10 -6.60 3.20 17.26
CA ILE A 10 -7.99 3.10 16.78
C ILE A 10 -8.74 4.40 17.08
N GLY A 11 -8.61 4.94 18.29
CA GLY A 11 -9.28 6.18 18.69
C GLY A 11 -8.87 7.37 17.82
N VAL A 12 -7.56 7.56 17.60
CA VAL A 12 -7.04 8.61 16.72
C VAL A 12 -7.54 8.42 15.28
N GLY A 13 -7.51 7.19 14.76
CA GLY A 13 -8.03 6.88 13.42
C GLY A 13 -9.51 7.21 13.26
N LEU A 14 -10.34 6.88 14.27
CA LEU A 14 -11.76 7.21 14.27
C LEU A 14 -12.00 8.72 14.29
N ILE A 15 -11.24 9.48 15.09
CA ILE A 15 -11.38 10.95 15.15
C ILE A 15 -11.06 11.57 13.78
N VAL A 16 -9.97 11.14 13.13
CA VAL A 16 -9.60 11.63 11.79
C VAL A 16 -10.63 11.25 10.74
N LEU A 17 -11.20 10.05 10.81
CA LEU A 17 -12.29 9.64 9.92
C LEU A 17 -13.55 10.48 10.13
N LEU A 18 -13.93 10.76 11.38
CA LEU A 18 -15.08 11.61 11.67
C LEU A 18 -14.88 13.03 11.14
N ASP A 19 -13.70 13.61 11.35
CA ASP A 19 -13.33 14.93 10.81
C ASP A 19 -13.39 14.98 9.28
N PHE A 20 -13.04 13.89 8.61
CA PHE A 20 -13.10 13.81 7.15
C PHE A 20 -14.53 13.87 6.59
N PHE A 21 -15.52 13.32 7.30
CA PHE A 21 -16.91 13.25 6.84
C PHE A 21 -17.81 14.38 7.38
N PHE A 22 -17.50 14.93 8.55
CA PHE A 22 -18.35 15.91 9.23
C PHE A 22 -17.62 17.25 9.42
N ILE A 23 -18.18 18.32 8.88
CA ILE A 23 -17.71 19.69 9.12
C ILE A 23 -18.28 20.13 10.48
N HIS A 24 -17.43 20.20 11.51
CA HIS A 24 -17.87 20.56 12.87
C HIS A 24 -16.81 21.41 13.60
N PRO A 25 -17.16 22.60 14.14
CA PRO A 25 -16.21 23.54 14.76
C PRO A 25 -15.34 23.01 15.92
N LEU A 26 -15.65 21.83 16.45
CA LEU A 26 -14.94 21.18 17.56
C LEU A 26 -14.05 20.02 17.07
N LEU A 27 -14.40 19.39 15.95
CA LEU A 27 -13.64 18.29 15.35
C LEU A 27 -12.54 18.84 14.43
N ASP A 28 -12.88 19.86 13.64
CA ASP A 28 -11.98 20.51 12.67
C ASP A 28 -10.58 20.83 13.23
N PRO A 29 -10.42 21.50 14.40
CA PRO A 29 -9.08 21.81 14.92
C PRO A 29 -8.31 20.56 15.39
N ILE A 30 -9.02 19.54 15.89
CA ILE A 30 -8.40 18.30 16.38
C ILE A 30 -7.92 17.45 15.20
N GLY A 31 -8.77 17.30 14.17
CA GLY A 31 -8.41 16.60 12.96
C GLY A 31 -7.28 17.30 12.19
N ALA A 32 -7.29 18.64 12.17
CA ALA A 32 -6.19 19.43 11.61
C ALA A 32 -4.86 19.17 12.35
N ALA A 33 -4.87 19.15 13.68
CA ALA A 33 -3.67 18.85 14.47
C ALA A 33 -3.11 17.45 14.15
N PHE A 34 -3.96 16.42 14.07
CA PHE A 34 -3.51 15.07 13.71
C PHE A 34 -2.98 14.99 12.27
N ARG A 35 -3.58 15.69 11.31
CA ARG A 35 -3.06 15.78 9.94
C ARG A 35 -1.68 16.44 9.90
N GLU A 36 -1.51 17.55 10.63
CA GLU A 36 -0.22 18.26 10.70
C GLU A 36 0.87 17.37 11.31
N TRP A 37 0.57 16.69 12.41
CA TRP A 37 1.50 15.71 13.00
C TRP A 37 1.83 14.58 12.02
N THR A 38 0.83 14.11 11.27
CA THR A 38 1.05 13.09 10.23
C THR A 38 2.02 13.59 9.16
N ILE A 39 1.87 14.82 8.67
CA ILE A 39 2.80 15.40 7.69
C ILE A 39 4.23 15.44 8.23
N ILE A 40 4.41 15.89 9.47
CA ILE A 40 5.71 15.96 10.14
C ILE A 40 6.31 14.55 10.26
N LEU A 41 5.54 13.60 10.79
CA LEU A 41 5.99 12.21 10.97
C LEU A 41 6.31 11.54 9.63
N THR A 42 5.52 11.78 8.59
CA THR A 42 5.77 11.27 7.24
C THR A 42 7.06 11.82 6.67
N ALA A 43 7.36 13.11 6.85
CA ALA A 43 8.63 13.70 6.40
C ALA A 43 9.84 13.02 7.06
N PHE A 44 9.82 12.83 8.39
CA PHE A 44 10.89 12.12 9.10
C PHE A 44 10.95 10.63 8.72
N ALA A 45 9.80 9.97 8.56
CA ALA A 45 9.73 8.57 8.16
C ALA A 45 10.33 8.34 6.76
N LEU A 46 10.07 9.25 5.81
CA LEU A 46 10.68 9.21 4.49
C LEU A 46 12.20 9.30 4.58
N ILE A 47 12.73 10.27 5.35
CA ILE A 47 14.18 10.44 5.55
C ILE A 47 14.79 9.17 6.16
N LEU A 48 14.20 8.67 7.25
CA LEU A 48 14.67 7.44 7.90
C LEU A 48 14.58 6.22 6.98
N GLY A 49 13.53 6.12 6.16
CA GLY A 49 13.36 5.06 5.18
C GLY A 49 14.47 5.06 4.11
N LEU A 50 14.79 6.24 3.57
CA LEU A 50 15.89 6.43 2.61
C LEU A 50 17.23 6.04 3.23
N PHE A 51 17.54 6.57 4.42
CA PHE A 51 18.79 6.24 5.12
C PHE A 51 18.90 4.77 5.47
N ASN A 52 17.81 4.15 5.94
CA ASN A 52 17.80 2.73 6.29
C ASN A 52 18.05 1.84 5.07
N LEU A 53 17.41 2.14 3.93
CA LEU A 53 17.62 1.41 2.68
C LEU A 53 19.09 1.50 2.26
N LEU A 54 19.65 2.72 2.21
CA LEU A 54 21.07 2.92 1.88
C LEU A 54 21.99 2.16 2.84
N LEU A 55 21.80 2.33 4.14
CA LEU A 55 22.66 1.75 5.17
C LEU A 55 22.64 0.22 5.12
N VAL A 56 21.46 -0.39 5.13
CA VAL A 56 21.32 -1.86 5.16
C VAL A 56 21.90 -2.49 3.90
N HIS A 57 21.60 -1.95 2.72
CA HIS A 57 22.08 -2.54 1.48
C HIS A 57 23.56 -2.26 1.23
N LEU A 58 24.07 -1.08 1.60
CA LEU A 58 25.49 -0.76 1.47
C LEU A 58 26.34 -1.60 2.44
N LEU A 59 25.93 -1.72 3.71
CA LEU A 59 26.61 -2.57 4.68
C LEU A 59 26.62 -4.04 4.24
N ARG A 60 25.52 -4.53 3.64
CA ARG A 60 25.46 -5.90 3.10
C ARG A 60 26.48 -6.12 1.97
N ILE A 61 26.70 -5.14 1.10
CA ILE A 61 27.69 -5.25 0.00
C ILE A 61 29.12 -5.18 0.53
N ILE A 62 29.38 -4.27 1.48
CA ILE A 62 30.71 -4.11 2.09
C ILE A 62 31.13 -5.39 2.83
N ARG A 63 30.18 -6.03 3.51
CA ARG A 63 30.38 -7.32 4.17
C ARG A 63 30.37 -8.45 3.13
N ARG A 64 31.53 -8.69 2.51
CA ARG A 64 31.77 -9.62 1.38
C ARG A 64 31.31 -11.10 1.54
N ASN A 65 30.66 -11.49 2.64
CA ASN A 65 30.20 -12.86 2.91
C ASN A 65 28.69 -12.99 3.15
N GLU A 66 27.89 -11.93 3.00
CA GLU A 66 26.43 -12.05 3.10
C GLU A 66 25.81 -12.56 1.80
N SER A 67 24.99 -13.61 1.91
CA SER A 67 24.18 -14.09 0.80
C SER A 67 23.20 -12.98 0.36
N GLY A 68 23.09 -12.77 -0.95
CA GLY A 68 22.22 -11.73 -1.52
C GLY A 68 22.84 -10.33 -1.65
N ALA A 69 24.16 -10.16 -1.48
CA ALA A 69 24.85 -8.90 -1.79
C ALA A 69 24.62 -8.41 -3.24
N GLY A 70 24.51 -9.34 -4.21
CA GLY A 70 24.17 -9.00 -5.59
C GLY A 70 22.79 -8.33 -5.72
N TYR A 71 21.77 -8.84 -5.03
CA TYR A 71 20.44 -8.22 -5.02
C TYR A 71 20.45 -6.84 -4.33
N SER A 72 21.24 -6.67 -3.26
CA SER A 72 21.44 -5.35 -2.66
C SER A 72 22.06 -4.34 -3.63
N ALA A 73 22.98 -4.77 -4.49
CA ALA A 73 23.57 -3.89 -5.50
C ALA A 73 22.52 -3.43 -6.52
N VAL A 74 21.65 -4.33 -6.97
CA VAL A 74 20.53 -3.97 -7.87
C VAL A 74 19.63 -2.94 -7.20
N VAL A 75 19.23 -3.14 -5.93
CA VAL A 75 18.39 -2.19 -5.19
C VAL A 75 19.04 -0.80 -5.10
N LEU A 76 20.33 -0.72 -4.76
CA LEU A 76 21.03 0.57 -4.66
C LEU A 76 21.17 1.27 -6.02
N VAL A 77 21.44 0.52 -7.10
CA VAL A 77 21.52 1.08 -8.46
C VAL A 77 20.16 1.62 -8.89
N THR A 78 19.10 0.83 -8.72
CA THR A 78 17.73 1.28 -9.03
C THR A 78 17.35 2.50 -8.19
N PHE A 79 17.64 2.49 -6.89
CA PHE A 79 17.43 3.62 -5.99
C PHE A 79 18.12 4.89 -6.50
N ALA A 80 19.40 4.78 -6.88
CA ALA A 80 20.16 5.91 -7.41
C ALA A 80 19.57 6.41 -8.74
N ILE A 81 19.23 5.52 -9.68
CA ILE A 81 18.63 5.89 -10.97
C ILE A 81 17.31 6.65 -10.75
N VAL A 82 16.38 6.10 -9.97
CA VAL A 82 15.07 6.72 -9.74
C VAL A 82 15.21 8.08 -9.06
N THR A 83 16.09 8.18 -8.05
CA THR A 83 16.31 9.43 -7.32
C THR A 83 16.94 10.50 -8.23
N LEU A 84 17.99 10.15 -8.98
CA LEU A 84 18.67 11.07 -9.88
C LEU A 84 17.74 11.54 -11.01
N VAL A 85 16.97 10.63 -11.60
CA VAL A 85 15.99 10.98 -12.65
C VAL A 85 14.92 11.92 -12.08
N GLY A 86 14.38 11.63 -10.89
CA GLY A 86 13.39 12.49 -10.23
C GLY A 86 13.92 13.89 -9.92
N ILE A 87 15.18 14.00 -9.46
CA ILE A 87 15.81 15.30 -9.15
C ILE A 87 16.12 16.10 -10.44
N TRP A 88 16.63 15.44 -11.48
CA TRP A 88 17.04 16.13 -12.71
C TRP A 88 15.87 16.55 -13.60
N PHE A 89 14.84 15.72 -13.71
CA PHE A 89 13.72 15.94 -14.63
C PHE A 89 12.43 16.40 -13.94
N GLY A 90 12.34 16.28 -12.61
CA GLY A 90 11.15 16.63 -11.85
C GLY A 90 9.97 15.66 -12.03
N LEU A 91 8.83 16.01 -11.42
CA LEU A 91 7.56 15.29 -11.53
C LEU A 91 6.43 16.24 -11.98
N PRO A 92 5.58 15.87 -12.96
CA PRO A 92 5.72 14.70 -13.83
C PRO A 92 6.76 14.93 -14.95
N SER A 93 7.46 13.88 -15.37
CA SER A 93 8.40 13.91 -16.50
C SER A 93 8.38 12.59 -17.27
N ALA A 94 8.61 12.63 -18.58
CA ALA A 94 8.54 11.43 -19.43
C ALA A 94 9.46 10.29 -18.94
N PRO A 95 10.72 10.54 -18.51
CA PRO A 95 11.55 9.49 -17.93
C PRO A 95 10.99 8.90 -16.64
N MET A 96 10.40 9.75 -15.78
CA MET A 96 9.81 9.29 -14.52
C MET A 96 8.52 8.48 -14.76
N THR A 97 7.68 8.90 -15.71
CA THR A 97 6.49 8.13 -16.11
C THR A 97 6.88 6.79 -16.69
N TRP A 98 7.92 6.73 -17.53
CA TRP A 98 8.43 5.46 -18.06
C TRP A 98 8.88 4.51 -16.94
N ILE A 99 9.64 5.01 -15.96
CA ILE A 99 10.03 4.24 -14.77
C ILE A 99 8.79 3.77 -14.02
N PHE A 100 7.79 4.64 -13.81
CA PHE A 100 6.58 4.29 -13.10
C PHE A 100 5.84 3.14 -13.80
N ASP A 101 5.56 3.28 -15.09
CA ASP A 101 4.75 2.31 -15.84
C ASP A 101 5.47 0.98 -16.11
N ASN A 102 6.80 1.01 -16.28
CA ASN A 102 7.56 -0.17 -16.69
C ASN A 102 8.30 -0.85 -15.54
N LEU A 103 8.53 -0.16 -14.43
CA LEU A 103 9.22 -0.72 -13.27
C LEU A 103 8.30 -0.78 -12.06
N TYR A 104 7.70 0.34 -11.65
CA TYR A 104 6.91 0.38 -10.42
C TYR A 104 5.60 -0.42 -10.54
N VAL A 105 4.79 -0.15 -11.57
CA VAL A 105 3.48 -0.79 -11.74
C VAL A 105 3.59 -2.32 -11.87
N PRO A 106 4.48 -2.90 -12.70
CA PRO A 106 4.60 -4.36 -12.81
C PRO A 106 5.13 -5.01 -11.53
N LEU A 107 6.12 -4.39 -10.86
CA LEU A 107 6.64 -4.90 -9.59
C LEU A 107 5.56 -4.88 -8.50
N GLN A 108 4.80 -3.78 -8.40
CA GLN A 108 3.67 -3.67 -7.49
C GLN A 108 2.61 -4.75 -7.79
N GLY A 109 2.30 -4.96 -9.06
CA GLY A 109 1.40 -6.03 -9.51
C GLY A 109 1.89 -7.42 -9.11
N ALA A 110 3.18 -7.70 -9.25
CA ALA A 110 3.78 -8.96 -8.81
C ALA A 110 3.66 -9.16 -7.29
N PHE A 111 3.93 -8.13 -6.49
CA PHE A 111 3.73 -8.17 -5.04
C PHE A 111 2.26 -8.44 -4.67
N PHE A 112 1.32 -7.75 -5.31
CA PHE A 112 -0.11 -8.01 -5.08
C PHE A 112 -0.53 -9.41 -5.51
N ALA A 113 -0.05 -9.91 -6.64
CA ALA A 113 -0.34 -11.27 -7.10
C ALA A 113 0.16 -12.32 -6.10
N LEU A 114 1.38 -12.14 -5.56
CA LEU A 114 1.91 -13.00 -4.51
C LEU A 114 1.04 -12.94 -3.25
N VAL A 115 0.69 -11.75 -2.77
CA VAL A 115 -0.16 -11.57 -1.58
C VAL A 115 -1.54 -12.19 -1.80
N ALA A 116 -2.16 -11.99 -2.96
CA ALA A 116 -3.45 -12.58 -3.29
C ALA A 116 -3.38 -14.11 -3.29
N PHE A 117 -2.35 -14.69 -3.90
CA PHE A 117 -2.13 -16.14 -3.90
C PHE A 117 -1.89 -16.69 -2.49
N PHE A 118 -1.08 -16.02 -1.67
CA PHE A 118 -0.86 -16.42 -0.29
C PHE A 118 -2.11 -16.30 0.57
N LEU A 119 -2.89 -15.22 0.41
CA LEU A 119 -4.14 -15.01 1.11
C LEU A 119 -5.16 -16.08 0.71
N ALA A 120 -5.30 -16.37 -0.59
CA ALA A 120 -6.17 -17.44 -1.08
C ALA A 120 -5.75 -18.81 -0.53
N THR A 121 -4.45 -19.11 -0.50
CA THR A 121 -3.93 -20.37 0.06
C THR A 121 -4.15 -20.46 1.57
N ALA A 122 -3.91 -19.37 2.30
CA ALA A 122 -4.13 -19.29 3.74
C ALA A 122 -5.61 -19.40 4.09
N ALA A 123 -6.47 -18.72 3.33
CA ALA A 123 -7.92 -18.78 3.42
C ALA A 123 -8.39 -20.21 3.11
N TYR A 124 -7.96 -20.84 2.02
CA TYR A 124 -8.27 -22.25 1.72
C TYR A 124 -7.86 -23.18 2.87
N ARG A 125 -6.66 -22.99 3.46
CA ARG A 125 -6.21 -23.78 4.62
C ARG A 125 -7.06 -23.51 5.88
N ALA A 126 -7.47 -22.27 6.13
CA ALA A 126 -8.29 -21.88 7.28
C ALA A 126 -9.77 -22.26 7.11
N LEU A 127 -10.25 -22.30 5.86
CA LEU A 127 -11.62 -22.57 5.45
C LEU A 127 -11.81 -24.00 4.93
N ARG A 128 -10.78 -24.85 5.03
CA ARG A 128 -10.87 -26.29 4.80
C ARG A 128 -11.79 -26.88 5.87
N ALA A 129 -13.08 -26.76 5.58
CA ALA A 129 -14.17 -26.82 6.54
C ALA A 129 -14.23 -28.15 7.28
N ARG A 130 -14.56 -28.04 8.56
CA ARG A 130 -15.13 -29.13 9.37
C ARG A 130 -16.62 -28.88 9.70
N ASN A 131 -17.18 -27.70 9.41
CA ASN A 131 -18.48 -27.22 9.93
C ASN A 131 -19.28 -26.37 8.91
N LEU A 132 -20.62 -26.29 9.03
CA LEU A 132 -21.53 -25.56 8.12
C LEU A 132 -21.45 -24.03 8.28
N GLU A 133 -21.11 -23.52 9.46
CA GLU A 133 -21.04 -22.08 9.74
C GLU A 133 -19.89 -21.41 8.96
N THR A 134 -18.76 -22.10 8.82
CA THR A 134 -17.61 -21.64 8.02
C THR A 134 -17.96 -21.50 6.54
N MET A 135 -18.92 -22.30 6.04
CA MET A 135 -19.38 -22.25 4.65
C MET A 135 -20.15 -20.96 4.36
N TRP A 136 -20.99 -20.51 5.30
CA TRP A 136 -21.71 -19.23 5.19
C TRP A 136 -20.76 -18.03 5.23
N MET A 137 -19.74 -18.07 6.09
CA MET A 137 -18.70 -17.03 6.11
C MET A 137 -17.93 -16.96 4.78
N LEU A 138 -17.67 -18.12 4.16
CA LEU A 138 -17.03 -18.24 2.85
C LEU A 138 -17.85 -17.58 1.74
N ILE A 139 -19.16 -17.87 1.71
CA ILE A 139 -20.08 -17.30 0.74
C ILE A 139 -20.16 -15.78 0.93
N ALA A 140 -20.29 -15.30 2.17
CA ALA A 140 -20.33 -13.86 2.47
C ALA A 140 -19.03 -13.16 2.04
N ALA A 141 -17.87 -13.74 2.35
CA ALA A 141 -16.58 -13.21 1.91
C ALA A 141 -16.46 -13.18 0.39
N LEU A 142 -16.90 -14.23 -0.31
CA LEU A 142 -16.87 -14.30 -1.77
C LEU A 142 -17.76 -13.24 -2.42
N VAL A 143 -18.97 -13.01 -1.89
CA VAL A 143 -19.89 -11.95 -2.35
C VAL A 143 -19.27 -10.56 -2.16
N VAL A 144 -18.70 -10.29 -0.99
CA VAL A 144 -18.01 -9.01 -0.72
C VAL A 144 -16.80 -8.82 -1.63
N PHE A 145 -15.98 -9.86 -1.83
CA PHE A 145 -14.84 -9.81 -2.73
C PHE A 145 -15.27 -9.53 -4.17
N LEU A 146 -16.28 -10.24 -4.70
CA LEU A 146 -16.80 -10.02 -6.05
C LEU A 146 -17.35 -8.60 -6.23
N GLY A 147 -17.97 -8.02 -5.20
CA GLY A 147 -18.45 -6.64 -5.22
C GLY A 147 -17.34 -5.58 -5.25
N GLN A 148 -16.11 -5.93 -4.86
CA GLN A 148 -14.96 -5.01 -4.85
C GLN A 148 -14.08 -5.13 -6.10
N ILE A 149 -14.24 -6.16 -6.94
CA ILE A 149 -13.45 -6.29 -8.17
C ILE A 149 -14.02 -5.31 -9.21
N PRO A 150 -13.19 -4.40 -9.78
CA PRO A 150 -13.61 -3.49 -10.87
C PRO A 150 -13.95 -4.20 -12.19
N LEU A 151 -14.10 -5.53 -12.21
CA LEU A 151 -14.56 -6.29 -13.38
C LEU A 151 -16.00 -5.89 -13.75
N VAL A 152 -16.80 -5.47 -12.78
CA VAL A 152 -18.15 -4.93 -13.02
C VAL A 152 -18.10 -3.56 -13.71
N SER A 153 -17.02 -2.79 -13.53
CA SER A 153 -16.78 -1.55 -14.30
C SER A 153 -16.11 -1.78 -15.65
N ALA A 154 -15.55 -2.97 -15.92
CA ALA A 154 -15.05 -3.35 -17.24
C ALA A 154 -16.17 -3.75 -18.22
N LEU A 155 -17.41 -3.84 -17.73
CA LEU A 155 -18.62 -3.72 -18.56
C LEU A 155 -18.99 -2.23 -18.77
N SER A 156 -18.00 -1.33 -18.81
CA SER A 156 -18.15 0.10 -19.10
C SER A 156 -18.91 0.33 -20.41
N ASP A 157 -18.70 -0.55 -21.39
CA ASP A 157 -19.30 -0.47 -22.72
C ASP A 157 -20.82 -0.63 -22.65
N ALA A 158 -21.33 -1.44 -21.72
CA ALA A 158 -22.77 -1.58 -21.48
C ALA A 158 -23.36 -0.38 -20.73
N LYS A 159 -22.57 0.27 -19.87
CA LYS A 159 -22.97 1.47 -19.12
C LYS A 159 -23.04 2.71 -20.02
N GLU A 160 -22.12 2.86 -20.97
CA GLU A 160 -22.14 3.95 -21.95
C GLU A 160 -23.29 3.84 -22.96
N TRP A 161 -23.65 2.61 -23.38
CA TRP A 161 -24.81 2.38 -24.25
C TRP A 161 -26.14 2.80 -23.61
N VAL A 162 -26.36 2.50 -22.32
CA VAL A 162 -27.58 2.88 -21.60
C VAL A 162 -27.70 4.40 -21.37
N LEU A 163 -26.59 5.12 -21.23
CA LEU A 163 -26.59 6.57 -21.04
C LEU A 163 -26.74 7.36 -22.35
N SER A 164 -26.69 6.69 -23.50
CA SER A 164 -26.86 7.30 -24.83
C SER A 164 -28.23 7.04 -25.47
N VAL A 165 -29.12 6.31 -24.78
CA VAL A 165 -30.53 6.13 -25.13
C VAL A 165 -31.42 6.98 -24.23
#